data_AF-A0A2V5UZM1-F1
#
_entry.id   AF-A0A2V5UZM1-F1
#
_cell.length_a   1.000
_cell.length_b   1.000
_cell.length_c   1.000
_cell.angle_alpha   90.00
_cell.angle_beta   90.00
_cell.angle_gamma   90.00
#
_symmetry.space_group_name_H-M   'P 1'
#
loop_
_entity.id
_entity.type
_entity.pdbx_description
1 polymer ?
#
loop_
_entity_poly.entity_id
_entity_poly.type
_entity_poly.pdbx_seq_one_letter_code
_entity_poly.pdbx_strand_id
1 'polypeptide(L)' 'MWAFFPSDAAFHLIAKTVRGKIANDFAEQGGSAAKETSKVDALIHSGDEAAIQMHVREGNINIKIVEQNP' A
#
# COMPACT_ATOMS: atom_id res chain seq x y z
N MET A 1 -8.84 -4.54 -7.11
CA MET A 1 -9.17 -3.16 -6.62
C MET A 1 -7.95 -2.27 -6.76
N TRP A 2 -8.15 -0.97 -7.00
CA TRP A 2 -7.08 0.04 -7.08
C TRP A 2 -7.35 1.12 -6.03
N ALA A 3 -6.30 1.58 -5.35
CA ALA A 3 -6.34 2.73 -4.46
C ALA A 3 -5.24 3.70 -4.89
N PHE A 4 -5.62 4.96 -5.08
CA PHE A 4 -4.72 6.03 -5.52
C PHE A 4 -4.52 7.01 -4.39
N PHE A 5 -3.27 7.41 -4.18
CA PHE A 5 -2.87 8.34 -3.14
C PHE A 5 -1.96 9.42 -3.73
N PRO A 6 -2.06 10.68 -3.29
CA PRO A 6 -1.14 11.74 -3.72
C PRO A 6 0.32 11.36 -3.47
N SER A 7 1.19 11.68 -4.41
CA SER A 7 2.65 11.47 -4.30
C SER A 7 3.28 12.15 -3.10
N ASP A 8 2.72 13.23 -2.57
CA ASP A 8 3.26 13.97 -1.42
C ASP A 8 2.60 13.58 -0.09
N ALA A 9 1.70 12.60 -0.10
CA ALA A 9 1.03 12.15 1.11
C ALA A 9 2.00 11.44 2.07
N ALA A 10 1.88 11.73 3.37
CA ALA A 10 2.64 11.10 4.44
C ALA A 10 1.70 10.34 5.37
N PHE A 11 1.87 9.02 5.48
CA PHE A 11 1.02 8.16 6.31
C PHE A 11 1.64 6.79 6.60
N HIS A 12 1.15 6.13 7.63
CA HIS A 12 1.41 4.73 7.92
C HIS A 12 0.42 3.85 7.17
N LEU A 13 0.93 3.05 6.22
CA LEU A 13 0.12 2.13 5.42
C LEU A 13 0.11 0.73 6.05
N ILE A 14 -1.08 0.25 6.40
CA ILE A 14 -1.31 -1.12 6.88
C ILE A 14 -2.35 -1.78 5.97
N ALA A 15 -1.91 -2.71 5.12
CA ALA A 15 -2.81 -3.44 4.23
C ALA A 15 -2.66 -4.95 4.43
N LYS A 16 -3.78 -5.69 4.46
CA LYS A 16 -3.77 -7.15 4.55
C LYS A 16 -4.89 -7.82 3.75
N THR A 17 -4.59 -8.99 3.18
CA THR A 17 -5.57 -9.85 2.51
C THR A 17 -5.47 -11.28 3.00
N VAL A 18 -6.63 -11.95 3.12
CA VAL A 18 -6.70 -13.39 3.47
C VAL A 18 -6.39 -14.27 2.26
N ARG A 19 -6.78 -13.84 1.05
CA ARG A 19 -6.52 -14.52 -0.22
C ARG A 19 -6.15 -13.50 -1.29
N GLY A 20 -5.02 -13.71 -1.97
CA GLY A 20 -4.55 -12.82 -3.02
C GLY A 20 -3.25 -12.08 -2.68
N LYS A 21 -2.95 -11.04 -3.45
CA LYS A 21 -1.71 -10.29 -3.38
C LYS A 21 -1.96 -8.78 -3.33
N ILE A 22 -1.11 -8.08 -2.61
CA ILE A 22 -1.05 -6.62 -2.51
C ILE A 22 0.25 -6.19 -3.18
N ALA A 23 0.13 -5.31 -4.17
CA ALA A 23 1.25 -4.56 -4.73
C ALA A 23 1.18 -3.12 -4.22
N ASN A 24 2.33 -2.58 -3.86
CA ASN A 24 2.52 -1.22 -3.38
C ASN A 24 3.59 -0.54 -4.24
N ASP A 25 3.22 0.55 -4.91
CA ASP A 25 4.09 1.27 -5.83
C ASP A 25 4.78 2.48 -5.18
N PHE A 26 4.47 2.80 -3.91
CA PHE A 26 5.26 3.77 -3.15
C PHE A 26 6.70 3.29 -2.97
N ALA A 27 7.67 4.15 -3.26
CA ALA A 27 9.08 3.83 -3.09
C ALA A 27 9.38 3.51 -1.60
N GLU A 28 9.65 2.24 -1.29
CA GLU A 28 10.22 1.88 0.01
C GLU A 28 11.60 2.55 0.10
N GLN A 29 11.85 3.30 1.19
CA GLN A 29 13.21 3.74 1.52
C GLN A 29 14.07 2.49 1.70
N GLY A 30 14.77 2.10 0.63
CA GLY A 30 15.47 0.81 0.58
C GLY A 30 15.22 -0.04 -0.67
N GLY A 31 14.70 0.54 -1.76
CA GLY A 31 14.88 0.01 -3.11
C GLY A 31 14.46 -1.45 -3.27
N SER A 32 13.16 -1.72 -3.21
CA SER A 32 12.62 -2.97 -3.72
C SER A 32 11.41 -2.66 -4.58
N ALA A 33 11.44 -3.12 -5.84
CA ALA A 33 10.29 -3.11 -6.72
C ALA A 33 9.06 -3.71 -6.02
N ALA A 34 7.86 -3.18 -6.33
CA ALA A 34 6.57 -3.56 -5.77
C ALA A 34 6.52 -5.06 -5.42
N LYS A 35 6.73 -5.38 -4.14
CA LYS A 35 6.82 -6.76 -3.69
C LYS A 35 5.41 -7.25 -3.40
N GLU A 36 4.93 -8.16 -4.24
CA GLU A 36 3.62 -8.77 -4.04
C GLU A 36 3.60 -9.56 -2.71
N THR A 37 2.73 -9.15 -1.79
CA THR A 37 2.64 -9.73 -0.44
C THR A 37 1.19 -9.85 0.02
N SER A 38 0.91 -10.73 0.98
CA SER A 38 -0.38 -10.81 1.65
C SER A 38 -0.57 -9.74 2.74
N LYS A 39 0.51 -9.07 3.15
CA LYS A 39 0.51 -7.96 4.11
C LYS A 39 1.54 -6.89 3.75
N VAL A 40 1.13 -5.62 3.79
CA VAL A 40 1.98 -4.41 3.75
C VAL A 40 1.89 -3.69 5.09
N ASP A 41 3.04 -3.22 5.57
CA ASP A 41 3.20 -2.45 6.81
C ASP A 41 4.38 -1.48 6.58
N ALA A 42 4.09 -0.24 6.20
CA ALA A 42 5.12 0.69 5.69
C ALA A 42 4.82 2.14 6.07
N LEU A 43 5.87 2.88 6.42
CA LEU A 43 5.79 4.35 6.59
C LEU A 43 6.03 5.01 5.23
N ILE A 44 5.04 5.73 4.73
CA ILE A 44 5.13 6.51 3.49
C ILE A 44 5.52 7.94 3.83
N HIS A 45 6.60 8.44 3.22
CA HIS A 45 7.19 9.76 3.48
C HIS A 45 7.40 10.08 4.96
N SER A 46 7.75 9.08 5.77
CA SER A 46 7.91 9.19 7.23
C SER A 46 6.64 9.61 7.99
N GLY A 47 5.46 9.48 7.40
CA GLY A 47 4.21 9.81 8.07
C GLY A 47 3.81 8.75 9.10
N ASP A 48 3.83 9.13 10.38
CA ASP A 48 3.41 8.30 11.52
C ASP A 48 2.13 8.82 12.19
N GLU A 49 1.74 10.07 11.89
CA GLU A 49 0.56 10.72 12.48
C GLU A 49 -0.77 10.23 11.89
N ALA A 50 -0.83 10.02 10.57
CA ALA A 50 -2.01 9.54 9.87
C ALA A 50 -1.83 8.07 9.43
N ALA A 51 -2.85 7.24 9.61
CA ALA A 51 -2.80 5.82 9.24
C ALA A 51 -3.92 5.44 8.27
N ILE A 52 -3.56 4.65 7.25
CA ILE A 52 -4.50 4.08 6.29
C ILE A 52 -4.52 2.56 6.47
N GLN A 53 -5.68 2.03 6.86
CA GLN A 53 -5.87 0.61 7.09
C GLN A 53 -6.79 -0.01 6.04
N MET A 54 -6.29 -1.03 5.35
CA MET A 54 -7.04 -1.77 4.34
C MET A 54 -7.10 -3.25 4.68
N HIS A 55 -8.31 -3.81 4.75
CA HIS A 55 -8.53 -5.24 5.00
C HIS A 55 -9.44 -5.81 3.92
N VAL A 56 -8.96 -6.82 3.20
CA VAL A 56 -9.77 -7.54 2.20
C VAL A 56 -9.88 -9.01 2.58
N ARG A 57 -11.13 -9.49 2.73
CA ARG A 57 -11.42 -10.86 3.16
C ARG A 57 -11.64 -11.82 2.00
N GLU A 58 -12.53 -11.50 1.07
CA GLU A 58 -12.83 -12.32 -0.12
C GLU A 58 -13.29 -11.45 -1.30
N GLY A 59 -13.10 -11.94 -2.52
CA GLY A 59 -13.60 -11.33 -3.77
C GLY A 59 -12.61 -10.46 -4.55
N ASN A 60 -11.53 -9.99 -3.93
CA ASN A 60 -10.47 -9.23 -4.61
C ASN A 60 -9.11 -9.90 -4.41
N ILE A 61 -8.68 -10.67 -5.41
CA ILE A 61 -7.44 -11.47 -5.37
C ILE A 61 -6.20 -10.60 -5.62
N ASN A 62 -6.36 -9.39 -6.18
CA ASN A 62 -5.26 -8.46 -6.44
C ASN A 62 -5.63 -7.03 -6.04
N ILE A 63 -4.80 -6.44 -5.19
CA ILE A 63 -4.91 -5.04 -4.73
C ILE A 63 -3.67 -4.31 -5.21
N LYS A 64 -3.86 -3.17 -5.87
CA LYS A 64 -2.76 -2.26 -6.23
C LYS A 64 -2.93 -0.93 -5.52
N ILE A 65 -1.89 -0.53 -4.81
CA ILE A 65 -1.77 0.78 -4.18
C ILE A 65 -0.81 1.57 -5.05
N VAL A 66 -1.33 2.63 -5.67
CA VAL A 66 -0.64 3.38 -6.72
C VAL A 66 -0.39 4.80 -6.22
N GLU A 67 0.88 5.20 -6.28
CA GLU A 67 1.28 6.59 -6.12
C GLU A 67 0.77 7.39 -7.34
N GLN A 68 0.01 8.45 -7.09
CA GLN A 68 -0.55 9.30 -8.13
C GLN A 68 0.14 10.67 -8.15
N ASN A 69 0.90 10.90 -9.21
CA ASN A 69 1.41 12.21 -9.61
C ASN A 69 0.50 12.76 -10.74
N PRO A 70 0.10 14.04 -10.74
CA PRO A 70 -0.51 14.68 -11.91
C PRO A 70 0.37 14.61 -13.18
#